data_AF-A0A8E0NDG7-F1
#
_entry.id   AF-A0A8E0NDG7-F1
#
_cell.length_a   1.000
_cell.length_b   1.000
_cell.length_c   1.000
_cell.angle_alpha   90.00
_cell.angle_beta   90.00
_cell.angle_gamma   90.00
#
_symmetry.space_group_name_H-M   'P 1'
#
loop_
_entity.id
_entity.type
_entity.pdbx_description
1 polymer ?
#
loop_
_entity_poly.entity_id
_entity_poly.type
_entity_poly.pdbx_seq_one_letter_code
_entity_poly.pdbx_strand_id
1 'polypeptide(L)'
;MIQRYGIYNPWTGRGAIAGLKTHGPHNVRDVLATHVLKMTGSYEQAGFAIQDSARTVAAHYGRFLPGDKAALAARVLDAVWVPKGPKED
;
A
#
# COMPACT_ATOMS: atom_id res chain seq x y z
N MET A 1 17.76 -14.65 7.35
CA MET A 1 18.21 -13.67 8.35
C MET A 1 18.92 -12.53 7.60
N ILE A 2 18.24 -11.40 7.36
CA ILE A 2 18.85 -10.25 6.68
C ILE A 2 19.60 -9.44 7.74
N GLN A 3 20.94 -9.49 7.74
CA GLN A 3 21.80 -8.92 8.78
C GLN A 3 22.37 -7.52 8.44
N ARG A 4 21.88 -6.83 7.41
CA ARG A 4 22.32 -5.46 7.08
C ARG A 4 21.13 -4.55 6.90
N TYR A 5 21.02 -3.55 7.76
CA TYR A 5 20.04 -2.48 7.66
C TYR A 5 20.28 -1.75 6.33
N GLY A 6 19.33 -1.84 5.39
CA GLY A 6 19.42 -1.13 4.11
C GLY A 6 19.44 0.40 4.24
N ILE A 7 19.25 0.93 5.45
CA ILE A 7 19.09 2.35 5.77
C ILE A 7 20.45 2.99 6.04
N TYR A 8 20.72 4.11 5.37
CA TYR A 8 21.90 4.94 5.65
C TYR A 8 21.71 5.78 6.92
N ASN A 9 22.69 5.72 7.81
CA ASN A 9 22.77 6.51 9.04
C ASN A 9 23.79 7.66 8.85
N PRO A 10 23.34 8.93 8.77
CA PRO A 10 24.22 10.08 8.51
C PRO A 10 25.15 10.42 9.69
N TRP A 11 24.81 10.00 10.92
CA TRP A 11 25.62 10.26 12.11
C TRP A 11 26.81 9.31 12.25
N THR A 12 26.76 8.15 11.59
CA THR A 12 27.85 7.14 11.63
C THR A 12 28.49 6.88 10.27
N GLY A 13 27.93 7.42 9.19
CA GLY A 13 28.38 7.17 7.81
C GLY A 13 28.20 5.71 7.35
N ARG A 14 27.34 4.93 8.01
CA ARG A 14 27.14 3.49 7.75
C ARG A 14 25.74 3.21 7.19
N GLY A 15 25.60 2.16 6.38
CA GLY A 15 24.33 1.73 5.77
C GLY A 15 24.35 1.77 4.24
N ALA A 16 23.25 1.37 3.59
CA ALA A 16 23.24 1.14 2.13
C ALA A 16 22.54 2.22 1.29
N ILE A 17 21.37 2.71 1.73
CA ILE A 17 20.51 3.57 0.90
C ILE A 17 20.21 4.87 1.64
N ALA A 18 20.73 5.98 1.10
CA ALA A 18 20.43 7.33 1.57
C ALA A 18 18.95 7.66 1.34
N GLY A 19 18.29 8.20 2.37
CA GLY A 19 16.87 8.56 2.31
C GLY A 19 15.89 7.39 2.54
N LEU A 20 16.36 6.14 2.53
CA LEU A 20 15.53 5.01 2.93
C LEU A 20 15.28 5.10 4.45
N LYS A 21 14.03 5.35 4.85
CA LYS A 21 13.66 5.41 6.27
C LYS A 21 13.50 4.01 6.83
N THR A 22 13.79 3.85 8.13
CA THR A 22 13.33 2.68 8.89
C THR A 22 11.84 2.49 8.64
N HIS A 23 11.40 1.23 8.55
CA HIS A 23 9.98 0.93 8.56
C HIS A 23 9.42 1.33 9.94
N GLY A 24 9.07 2.62 10.09
CA GLY A 24 8.59 3.18 11.35
C GLY A 24 7.24 2.60 11.75
N PRO A 25 6.72 2.97 12.94
CA PRO A 25 5.45 2.46 13.49
C PRO A 25 4.27 2.51 12.50
N HIS A 26 4.27 3.48 11.59
CA HIS A 26 3.29 3.59 10.50
C HIS A 26 3.26 2.37 9.57
N ASN A 27 4.38 1.71 9.29
CA ASN A 27 4.37 0.52 8.44
C ASN A 27 3.68 -0.66 9.12
N VAL A 28 3.83 -0.79 10.45
CA VAL A 28 3.13 -1.81 11.24
C VAL A 28 1.62 -1.52 11.21
N ARG A 29 1.24 -0.25 11.34
CA ARG A 29 -0.15 0.21 11.19
C ARG A 29 -0.72 -0.18 9.82
N ASP A 30 0.01 0.10 8.75
CA ASP A 30 -0.43 -0.15 7.38
C ASP A 30 -0.61 -1.65 7.11
N VAL A 31 0.33 -2.48 7.56
CA VAL A 31 0.26 -3.94 7.44
C VAL A 31 -0.92 -4.49 8.22
N LEU A 32 -1.12 -4.03 9.46
CA LEU A 32 -2.20 -4.50 10.33
C LEU A 32 -3.58 -4.10 9.77
N ALA A 33 -3.76 -2.84 9.39
CA ALA A 33 -5.01 -2.34 8.79
C ALA A 33 -5.36 -3.11 7.52
N THR A 34 -4.38 -3.28 6.64
CA THR A 34 -4.57 -3.99 5.37
C THR A 34 -4.84 -5.48 5.57
N HIS A 35 -4.20 -6.12 6.56
CA HIS A 35 -4.43 -7.53 6.86
C HIS A 35 -5.84 -7.76 7.40
N VAL A 36 -6.26 -7.01 8.42
CA VAL A 36 -7.62 -7.11 8.99
C VAL A 36 -8.66 -6.85 7.91
N LEU A 37 -8.51 -5.78 7.12
CA LEU A 37 -9.46 -5.44 6.06
C LEU A 37 -9.62 -6.54 5.01
N LYS A 38 -8.54 -7.22 4.63
CA LYS A 38 -8.61 -8.35 3.69
C LYS A 38 -9.29 -9.58 4.27
N MET A 39 -9.08 -9.84 5.56
CA MET A 39 -9.64 -11.02 6.23
C MET A 39 -11.12 -10.86 6.55
N THR A 40 -11.56 -9.63 6.88
CA THR A 40 -12.90 -9.40 7.43
C THR A 40 -13.79 -8.55 6.53
N GLY A 41 -13.22 -7.81 5.58
CA GLY A 41 -13.95 -6.82 4.79
C GLY A 41 -14.43 -5.59 5.58
N SER A 42 -14.16 -5.51 6.89
CA SER A 42 -14.73 -4.50 7.77
C SER A 42 -13.76 -3.33 8.00
N TYR A 43 -14.18 -2.14 7.57
CA TYR A 43 -13.47 -0.90 7.87
C TYR A 43 -13.43 -0.56 9.35
N GLU A 44 -14.48 -0.89 10.10
CA GLU A 44 -14.54 -0.66 11.55
C GLU A 44 -13.56 -1.55 12.30
N GLN A 45 -13.54 -2.85 12.02
CA GLN A 45 -12.60 -3.76 12.68
C GLN A 45 -11.14 -3.42 12.35
N ALA A 46 -10.87 -3.05 11.10
CA ALA A 46 -9.54 -2.56 10.71
C ALA A 46 -9.20 -1.24 11.42
N GLY A 47 -10.17 -0.34 11.60
CA GLY A 47 -10.02 0.92 12.35
C GLY A 47 -9.68 0.67 13.82
N PHE A 48 -10.39 -0.23 14.48
CA PHE A 48 -10.12 -0.62 15.87
C PHE A 48 -8.71 -1.20 16.04
N ALA A 49 -8.28 -2.05 15.11
CA ALA A 49 -6.95 -2.67 15.14
C ALA A 49 -5.81 -1.63 15.14
N ILE A 50 -6.06 -0.44 14.57
CA ILE A 50 -5.08 0.65 14.50
C ILE A 50 -5.46 1.88 15.32
N GLN A 51 -6.56 1.87 16.08
CA GLN A 51 -7.07 3.06 16.78
C GLN A 51 -7.34 4.24 15.82
N ASP A 52 -8.09 4.01 14.75
CA ASP A 52 -8.57 5.03 13.81
C ASP A 52 -10.07 4.90 13.52
N SER A 53 -10.61 5.85 12.77
CA SER A 53 -11.97 5.79 12.25
C SER A 53 -12.07 4.89 11.01
N ALA A 54 -13.22 4.23 10.84
CA ALA A 54 -13.55 3.51 9.61
C ALA A 54 -13.44 4.39 8.36
N ARG A 55 -13.75 5.69 8.48
CA ARG A 55 -13.62 6.67 7.39
C ARG A 55 -12.17 6.80 6.93
N THR A 56 -11.23 6.94 7.87
CA THR A 56 -9.80 6.99 7.56
C THR A 56 -9.36 5.69 6.89
N VAL A 57 -9.82 4.54 7.40
CA VAL A 57 -9.45 3.25 6.82
C VAL A 57 -9.96 3.09 5.39
N ALA A 58 -11.21 3.44 5.12
CA ALA A 58 -11.79 3.39 3.78
C ALA A 58 -11.00 4.27 2.79
N ALA A 59 -10.65 5.48 3.19
CA ALA A 59 -9.91 6.43 2.35
C ALA A 59 -8.49 5.93 1.97
N HIS A 60 -7.79 5.25 2.87
CA HIS A 60 -6.39 4.86 2.67
C HIS A 60 -6.18 3.41 2.25
N TYR A 61 -7.06 2.49 2.67
CA TYR A 61 -6.88 1.05 2.52
C TYR A 61 -7.99 0.36 1.72
N GLY A 62 -9.09 1.02 1.36
CA GLY A 62 -10.22 0.41 0.62
C GLY A 62 -9.80 -0.32 -0.66
N ARG A 63 -8.82 0.23 -1.38
CA ARG A 63 -8.20 -0.39 -2.57
C ARG A 63 -7.64 -1.81 -2.38
N PHE A 64 -7.48 -2.27 -1.15
CA PHE A 64 -6.98 -3.61 -0.84
C PHE A 64 -8.07 -4.66 -0.65
N LEU A 65 -9.35 -4.27 -0.67
CA LEU A 65 -10.44 -5.24 -0.75
C LEU A 65 -10.37 -6.02 -2.07
N PRO A 66 -10.71 -7.32 -2.07
CA PRO A 66 -10.69 -8.12 -3.29
C PRO A 66 -11.47 -7.50 -4.46
N GLY A 67 -12.67 -6.97 -4.18
CA GLY A 67 -13.51 -6.31 -5.19
C GLY A 67 -12.88 -5.04 -5.77
N ASP A 68 -12.42 -4.13 -4.90
CA ASP A 68 -11.79 -2.88 -5.32
C ASP A 68 -10.48 -3.11 -6.08
N LYS A 69 -9.72 -4.13 -5.69
CA LYS A 69 -8.48 -4.51 -6.36
C LYS A 69 -8.74 -5.09 -7.75
N ALA A 70 -9.79 -5.91 -7.89
CA ALA A 70 -10.23 -6.42 -9.19
C ALA A 70 -10.73 -5.28 -10.10
N ALA A 71 -11.50 -4.34 -9.55
CA ALA A 71 -11.96 -3.15 -10.28
C ALA A 71 -10.78 -2.28 -10.74
N LEU A 72 -9.76 -2.09 -9.89
CA LEU A 72 -8.55 -1.36 -10.26
C LEU A 72 -7.78 -2.09 -11.39
N ALA A 73 -7.65 -3.41 -11.30
CA ALA A 73 -7.01 -4.21 -12.34
C ALA A 73 -7.78 -4.14 -13.67
N ALA A 74 -9.11 -4.22 -13.63
CA ALA A 74 -9.98 -4.08 -14.81
C ALA A 74 -9.76 -2.73 -15.49
N ARG A 75 -9.77 -1.61 -14.73
CA ARG A 75 -9.50 -0.26 -15.28
C ARG A 75 -8.15 -0.16 -15.98
N VAL A 76 -7.12 -0.82 -15.45
CA VAL A 76 -5.78 -0.85 -16.07
C VAL A 76 -5.80 -1.68 -17.35
N LEU A 77 -6.45 -2.85 -17.33
CA LEU A 77 -6.58 -3.71 -18.51
C LEU A 77 -7.33 -2.96 -19.62
N ASP A 78 -8.48 -2.36 -19.31
CA ASP A 78 -9.29 -1.60 -20.27
C ASP A 78 -8.47 -0.49 -20.95
N ALA A 79 -7.64 0.24 -20.19
CA ALA A 79 -6.79 1.31 -20.74
C ALA A 79 -5.75 0.81 -21.75
N VAL A 80 -5.29 -0.44 -21.65
CA VAL A 80 -4.36 -1.06 -22.61
C VAL A 80 -5.09 -1.50 -23.88
N TRP A 81 -6.38 -1.83 -23.78
CA TRP A 81 -7.21 -2.26 -24.90
C TRP A 81 -7.93 -1.13 -25.64
N VAL A 82 -7.89 0.12 -25.13
CA VAL A 82 -8.36 1.29 -25.89
C VAL A 82 -7.51 1.41 -27.16
N PRO A 83 -8.14 1.44 -28.36
CA PRO A 83 -7.40 1.66 -29.59
C PRO A 83 -6.61 2.95 -29.46
N LYS A 84 -5.28 2.89 -29.61
CA LYS A 84 -4.53 4.09 -29.96
C LYS A 84 -5.15 4.61 -31.25
N GLY A 85 -5.38 5.92 -31.31
CA GLY A 85 -6.08 6.61 -32.39
C GLY A 85 -5.60 6.21 -33.79
N PRO A 86 -6.30 6.65 -34.84
CA PRO A 86 -6.10 6.16 -36.20
C PRO A 86 -4.61 6.09 -36.54
N LYS A 87 -4.16 4.94 -37.07
CA LYS A 87 -2.83 4.85 -37.68
C LYS A 87 -2.84 5.86 -38.83
N GLU A 88 -2.02 6.89 -38.73
CA GLU A 88 -1.73 7.74 -39.88
C GLU A 88 -0.96 6.89 -40.89
N ASP A 89 -1.56 6.68 -42.06
CA ASP A 89 -0.99 6.02 -43.23
C ASP A 89 -0.03 6.95 -43.99
#